data_AF-A0A249T284-F1
#
_entry.id   AF-A0A249T284-F1
#
_cell.length_a   1.000
_cell.length_b   1.000
_cell.length_c   1.000
_cell.angle_alpha   90.00
_cell.angle_beta   90.00
_cell.angle_gamma   90.00
#
_symmetry.space_group_name_H-M   'P 1'
#
loop_
_entity.id
_entity.type
_entity.pdbx_description
1 polymer ?
#
loop_
_entity_poly.entity_id
_entity_poly.type
_entity_poly.pdbx_seq_one_letter_code
_entity_poly.pdbx_strand_id
1 'polypeptide(L)'
;MSATKFLCGVLSGVAAGVAIGLLVAPDSGKATRKKIKSKADDLSYRVSKLLGKSVDDLTELKHIFEKEASGLKSDVRERVLKLIDESKHSYDRFKRELS
;
A
#
# COMPACT_ATOMS: atom_id res chain seq x y z
N MET A 1 19.06 -3.18 -7.46
CA MET A 1 18.56 -1.95 -6.79
C MET A 1 18.45 -2.26 -5.31
N SER A 2 19.09 -1.48 -4.43
CA SER A 2 19.08 -1.77 -2.99
C SER A 2 17.69 -1.48 -2.42
N ALA A 3 16.96 -2.54 -2.04
CA ALA A 3 15.62 -2.46 -1.43
C ALA A 3 15.55 -1.47 -0.26
N THR A 4 16.68 -1.28 0.45
CA THR A 4 16.85 -0.29 1.51
C THR A 4 16.58 1.14 1.04
N LYS A 5 17.08 1.55 -0.14
CA LYS A 5 16.85 2.90 -0.69
C LYS A 5 15.37 3.14 -0.98
N PHE A 6 14.68 2.11 -1.50
CA PHE A 6 13.25 2.17 -1.77
C PHE A 6 12.42 2.22 -0.48
N LEU A 7 12.72 1.35 0.50
CA LEU A 7 12.04 1.33 1.80
C LEU A 7 12.22 2.65 2.56
N CYS A 8 13.42 3.23 2.54
CA CYS A 8 13.67 4.55 3.10
C CYS A 8 12.84 5.64 2.39
N GLY A 9 12.71 5.58 1.07
CA GLY A 9 11.88 6.52 0.31
C GLY A 9 10.38 6.39 0.61
N VAL A 10 9.87 5.17 0.78
CA VAL A 10 8.48 4.94 1.18
C VAL A 10 8.23 5.42 2.60
N LEU A 11 9.09 5.07 3.56
CA LEU A 11 8.96 5.49 4.95
C LEU A 11 9.03 7.02 5.09
N SER A 12 9.97 7.66 4.41
CA SER A 12 10.06 9.12 4.42
C SER A 12 8.85 9.78 3.77
N GLY A 13 8.32 9.21 2.68
CA GLY A 13 7.10 9.67 2.04
C GLY A 13 5.87 9.56 2.94
N VAL A 14 5.68 8.42 3.62
CA VAL A 14 4.57 8.22 4.56
C VAL A 14 4.70 9.17 5.75
N ALA A 15 5.89 9.28 6.35
CA ALA A 15 6.13 10.17 7.49
C ALA A 15 5.88 11.63 7.11
N ALA A 16 6.39 12.10 5.96
CA ALA A 16 6.15 13.43 5.46
C ALA A 16 4.67 13.68 5.16
N GLY A 17 3.98 12.71 4.55
CA GLY A 17 2.54 12.80 4.27
C GLY A 17 1.69 12.90 5.53
N VAL A 18 1.98 12.09 6.56
CA VAL A 18 1.31 12.15 7.86
C VAL A 18 1.60 13.48 8.55
N ALA A 19 2.85 13.94 8.53
CA ALA A 19 3.23 15.22 9.13
C ALA A 19 2.48 16.39 8.47
N ILE A 20 2.47 16.46 7.13
CA ILE A 20 1.73 17.49 6.39
C ILE A 20 0.23 17.37 6.66
N GLY A 21 -0.35 16.17 6.62
CA GLY A 21 -1.77 15.96 6.89
C GLY A 21 -2.18 16.40 8.30
N LEU A 22 -1.35 16.12 9.30
CA LEU A 22 -1.58 16.53 10.68
C LEU A 22 -1.44 18.06 10.86
N LEU A 23 -0.50 18.70 10.14
CA LEU A 23 -0.33 20.15 10.15
C LEU A 23 -1.50 20.87 9.48
N VAL A 24 -2.01 20.33 8.38
CA VAL A 24 -3.15 20.90 7.64
C VAL A 24 -4.45 20.71 8.40
N ALA A 25 -4.64 19.58 9.07
CA ALA A 25 -5.86 19.25 9.81
C ALA A 25 -5.54 18.62 11.18
N PRO A 26 -5.31 19.44 12.22
CA PRO A 26 -5.02 18.94 13.55
C PRO A 26 -6.28 18.47 14.25
N ASP A 27 -6.28 17.20 14.68
CA ASP A 27 -7.25 16.66 15.63
C ASP A 27 -6.75 16.85 17.08
N SER A 28 -7.68 16.87 18.04
CA SER A 28 -7.31 16.85 19.45
C SER A 28 -6.52 15.57 19.81
N GLY A 29 -5.48 15.69 20.64
CA GLY A 29 -4.61 14.55 20.99
C GLY A 29 -5.36 13.34 21.58
N LYS A 30 -6.45 13.58 22.33
CA LYS A 30 -7.34 12.51 22.82
C LYS A 30 -8.02 11.77 21.67
N ALA A 31 -8.52 12.49 20.66
CA ALA A 31 -9.11 11.91 19.46
C ALA A 31 -8.07 11.17 18.61
N THR A 32 -6.87 11.73 18.42
CA THR A 32 -5.78 11.09 17.66
C THR A 32 -5.39 9.74 18.25
N ARG A 33 -5.18 9.66 19.57
CA ARG A 33 -4.81 8.40 20.23
C ARG A 33 -5.92 7.34 20.13
N LYS A 34 -7.19 7.76 20.26
CA LYS A 34 -8.35 6.87 20.07
C LYS A 34 -8.45 6.37 18.61
N LYS A 35 -8.25 7.26 17.64
CA LYS A 35 -8.23 6.93 16.21
C LYS A 35 -7.09 5.98 15.86
N ILE A 36 -5.88 6.20 16.38
CA ILE A 36 -4.73 5.29 16.16
C ILE A 36 -5.05 3.89 16.65
N LYS A 37 -5.55 3.75 17.89
CA LYS A 37 -5.88 2.43 18.46
C LYS A 37 -6.92 1.70 17.61
N SER A 38 -8.04 2.37 17.29
CA SER A 38 -9.10 1.78 16.46
C SER A 38 -8.62 1.44 15.06
N LYS A 39 -7.83 2.30 14.42
CA LYS A 39 -7.30 2.04 13.07
C LYS A 39 -6.24 0.94 13.07
N ALA A 40 -5.43 0.80 14.12
CA ALA A 40 -4.44 -0.26 14.21
C ALA A 40 -5.08 -1.65 14.30
N ASP A 41 -6.15 -1.78 15.10
CA ASP A 41 -6.91 -3.02 15.20
C ASP A 41 -7.60 -3.37 13.87
N ASP A 42 -8.27 -2.39 13.24
CA ASP A 42 -8.90 -2.55 11.93
C ASP A 42 -7.90 -2.90 10.83
N LEU A 43 -6.73 -2.25 10.82
CA LEU A 43 -5.69 -2.48 9.82
C LEU A 43 -5.09 -3.86 9.99
N SER A 44 -4.82 -4.30 11.23
CA SER A 44 -4.32 -5.65 11.49
C SER A 44 -5.30 -6.71 10.98
N TYR A 45 -6.60 -6.55 11.28
CA TYR A 45 -7.64 -7.44 10.77
C TYR A 45 -7.71 -7.44 9.24
N ARG A 46 -7.65 -6.25 8.61
CA ARG A 46 -7.67 -6.11 7.15
C ARG A 46 -6.44 -6.72 6.49
N VAL A 47 -5.25 -6.54 7.07
CA VAL A 47 -4.00 -7.14 6.57
C VAL A 47 -4.10 -8.66 6.65
N SER A 48 -4.50 -9.22 7.79
CA SER A 48 -4.72 -10.67 7.91
C SER A 48 -5.73 -11.19 6.87
N LYS A 49 -6.79 -10.43 6.60
CA LYS A 49 -7.78 -10.78 5.57
C LYS A 49 -7.24 -10.62 4.14
N LEU A 50 -6.43 -9.60 3.87
CA LEU A 50 -5.82 -9.34 2.56
C LEU A 50 -4.73 -10.36 2.22
N LEU A 51 -3.96 -10.81 3.20
CA LEU A 51 -3.05 -11.94 3.02
C LEU A 51 -3.80 -13.22 2.60
N GLY A 52 -5.07 -13.34 2.98
CA GLY A 52 -5.98 -14.39 2.52
C GLY A 52 -6.77 -14.08 1.24
N LYS A 53 -6.64 -12.88 0.64
CA LYS A 53 -7.35 -12.50 -0.60
C LYS A 53 -6.52 -12.81 -1.84
N SER A 54 -7.20 -13.37 -2.84
CA SER A 54 -6.62 -14.00 -4.02
C SER A 54 -5.99 -13.01 -5.02
N VAL A 55 -5.16 -13.55 -5.90
CA VAL A 55 -4.52 -12.87 -7.06
C VAL A 55 -5.46 -12.13 -8.01
N ASP A 56 -6.75 -12.43 -7.95
CA ASP A 56 -7.76 -11.81 -8.79
C ASP A 56 -7.96 -10.33 -8.41
N ASP A 57 -7.96 -10.00 -7.11
CA ASP A 57 -8.10 -8.61 -6.62
C ASP A 57 -6.91 -7.73 -7.08
N LEU A 58 -5.70 -8.31 -7.14
CA LEU A 58 -4.48 -7.63 -7.63
C LEU A 58 -4.55 -7.32 -9.13
N THR A 59 -5.19 -8.20 -9.90
CA THR A 59 -5.35 -8.05 -11.35
C THR A 59 -6.34 -6.93 -11.68
N GLU A 60 -7.42 -6.82 -10.91
CA GLU A 60 -8.39 -5.74 -11.05
C GLU A 60 -7.79 -4.37 -10.69
N LEU A 61 -7.03 -4.31 -9.59
CA LEU A 61 -6.28 -3.12 -9.16
C LEU A 61 -5.31 -2.61 -10.23
N LYS A 62 -4.57 -3.52 -10.89
CA LYS A 62 -3.69 -3.17 -12.01
C LYS A 62 -4.47 -2.43 -13.10
N HIS A 63 -5.63 -2.98 -13.48
CA HIS A 63 -6.41 -2.48 -14.60
C HIS A 63 -7.08 -1.12 -14.30
N ILE A 64 -7.54 -0.91 -13.07
CA ILE A 64 -8.07 0.39 -12.63
C ILE A 64 -6.95 1.43 -12.60
N PHE A 65 -5.81 1.07 -12.00
CA PHE A 65 -4.66 1.97 -11.94
C PHE A 65 -4.16 2.37 -13.33
N GLU A 66 -4.10 1.44 -14.29
CA GLU A 66 -3.70 1.76 -15.66
C GLU A 66 -4.59 2.80 -16.34
N LYS A 67 -5.90 2.79 -16.02
CA LYS A 67 -6.90 3.70 -16.58
C LYS A 67 -6.89 5.08 -15.91
N GLU A 68 -6.84 5.12 -14.58
CA GLU A 68 -6.83 6.38 -13.83
C GLU A 68 -5.47 7.08 -13.81
N ALA A 69 -4.37 6.33 -13.92
CA ALA A 69 -3.03 6.90 -13.91
C ALA A 69 -2.59 7.53 -15.24
N SER A 70 -3.50 7.74 -16.19
CA SER A 70 -3.21 8.35 -17.50
C SER A 70 -2.61 9.76 -17.40
N GLY A 71 -2.87 10.48 -16.31
CA GLY A 71 -2.26 11.79 -16.01
C GLY A 71 -0.96 11.74 -15.20
N LEU A 72 -0.50 10.57 -14.75
CA LEU A 72 0.77 10.44 -14.02
C LEU A 72 1.95 10.26 -14.97
N LYS A 73 3.13 10.66 -14.52
CA LYS A 73 4.38 10.46 -15.25
C LYS A 73 4.58 8.96 -15.55
N SER A 74 4.96 8.64 -16.78
CA SER A 74 5.21 7.27 -17.27
C SER A 74 6.08 6.45 -16.31
N ASP A 75 7.13 7.08 -15.77
CA ASP A 75 8.10 6.42 -14.88
C ASP A 75 7.47 5.95 -13.56
N VAL A 76 6.50 6.70 -13.04
CA VAL A 76 5.78 6.36 -11.81
C VAL A 76 4.79 5.25 -12.10
N ARG A 77 4.03 5.40 -13.19
CA ARG A 77 3.08 4.40 -13.66
C ARG A 77 3.77 3.04 -13.85
N GLU A 78 4.87 3.01 -14.59
CA GLU A 78 5.61 1.79 -14.91
C GLU A 78 6.21 1.12 -13.66
N ARG A 79 6.75 1.91 -12.72
CA ARG A 79 7.26 1.39 -11.43
C ARG A 79 6.16 0.74 -10.60
N VAL A 80 4.97 1.34 -10.56
CA VAL A 80 3.82 0.79 -9.83
C VAL A 80 3.30 -0.48 -10.51
N LEU A 81 3.19 -0.49 -11.83
CA LEU A 81 2.77 -1.68 -12.59
C LEU A 81 3.72 -2.85 -12.40
N LYS A 82 5.03 -2.59 -12.42
CA LYS A 82 6.05 -3.61 -12.17
C LYS A 82 5.94 -4.22 -10.78
N LEU A 83 5.65 -3.40 -9.76
CA LEU A 83 5.48 -3.86 -8.38
C LEU A 83 4.22 -4.72 -8.20
N ILE A 84 3.13 -4.38 -8.90
CA ILE A 84 1.89 -5.15 -8.90
C ILE A 84 2.11 -6.53 -9.56
N ASP A 85 2.83 -6.58 -10.68
CA ASP A 85 3.17 -7.85 -11.34
C ASP A 85 4.09 -8.72 -10.48
N GLU A 86 5.10 -8.13 -9.84
CA GLU A 86 6.03 -8.85 -8.97
C GLU A 86 5.30 -9.41 -7.72
N SER A 87 4.34 -8.65 -7.19
CA SER A 87 3.48 -9.10 -6.08
C SER A 87 2.57 -10.25 -6.46
N LYS A 88 1.97 -10.21 -7.67
CA LYS A 88 1.15 -11.30 -8.20
C LYS A 88 1.95 -12.59 -8.34
N HIS A 89 3.15 -12.50 -8.92
CA HIS A 89 4.00 -13.67 -9.16
C HIS A 89 4.54 -14.30 -7.85
N SER A 90 4.77 -13.49 -6.82
CA SER A 90 5.16 -13.96 -5.49
C SER A 90 4.00 -14.63 -4.75
N TYR A 91 2.80 -14.05 -4.82
CA TYR A 91 1.59 -14.63 -4.22
C TYR A 91 1.19 -15.97 -4.87
N ASP A 92 1.23 -16.08 -6.20
CA ASP A 92 0.95 -17.32 -6.93
C ASP A 92 1.93 -18.46 -6.58
N ARG A 93 3.13 -18.14 -6.12
CA ARG A 93 4.09 -19.13 -5.62
C ARG A 93 3.69 -19.64 -4.24
N PHE A 94 3.40 -18.73 -3.30
CA PHE A 94 2.95 -19.09 -1.95
C PHE A 94 1.64 -19.90 -1.96
N LYS A 95 0.67 -19.54 -2.81
CA LYS A 95 -0.59 -20.29 -2.93
C LYS A 95 -0.36 -21.73 -3.40
N ARG A 96 0.57 -21.96 -4.33
CA ARG A 96 0.93 -23.29 -4.84
C ARG A 96 1.73 -24.13 -3.85
N GLU A 97 2.42 -23.51 -2.89
CA GLU A 97 3.10 -24.24 -1.80
C GLU A 97 2.14 -24.63 -0.66
N LEU A 98 1.01 -23.94 -0.51
CA LEU A 98 -0.01 -24.18 0.52
C LEU A 98 -1.19 -25.06 0.04
N SER A 99 -1.23 -25.43 -1.24
CA SER A 99 -2.20 -26.36 -1.85
C SER A 99 -1.53 -27.66 -2.26
#